data_AF-A0A090V842-F1
#
_entry.id   AF-A0A090V842-F1
#
_cell.length_a   1.000
_cell.length_b   1.000
_cell.length_c   1.000
_cell.angle_alpha   90.00
_cell.angle_beta   90.00
_cell.angle_gamma   90.00
#
_symmetry.space_group_name_H-M   'P 1'
#
loop_
_entity.id
_entity.type
_entity.pdbx_description
1 polymer ?
#
loop_
_entity_poly.entity_id
_entity_poly.type
_entity_poly.pdbx_seq_one_letter_code
_entity_poly.pdbx_strand_id
1 'polypeptide(L)'
;MSESLNNKELIAVGHEFAKAMTSDTPIIDIAKMMSRLAERLDCTTAALRETVKQRDALSADNVARAEIIGQLVWQYSASGIKPVQKSLNPASALLFDAMEVLRQPATAAAVNELKAQGVELAITEHLSVDTIASTGAIKYVLTGFAQQLRAGEVNHD
;
A
#
# COMPACT_ATOMS: atom_id res chain seq x y z
N MET A 1 -0.12 24.07 11.54
CA MET A 1 0.69 23.37 10.52
C MET A 1 1.76 22.60 11.27
N SER A 2 1.47 21.34 11.60
CA SER A 2 2.46 20.44 12.21
C SER A 2 3.39 19.97 11.10
N GLU A 3 4.60 20.54 11.05
CA GLU A 3 5.69 20.03 10.22
C GLU A 3 5.82 18.53 10.46
N SER A 4 5.65 17.72 9.42
CA SER A 4 5.89 16.28 9.52
C SER A 4 7.41 16.09 9.65
N LEU A 5 7.90 16.09 10.88
CA LEU A 5 9.31 15.88 11.19
C LEU A 5 9.74 14.48 10.70
N ASN A 6 10.90 14.43 10.04
CA ASN A 6 11.38 13.26 9.32
C ASN A 6 11.76 12.15 10.33
N ASN A 7 11.53 10.87 9.99
CA ASN A 7 11.83 9.70 10.82
C ASN A 7 13.23 9.73 11.46
N LYS A 8 14.20 10.41 10.84
CA LYS A 8 15.56 10.63 11.38
C LYS A 8 15.58 11.41 12.70
N GLU A 9 14.71 12.41 12.88
CA GLU A 9 14.65 13.23 14.09
C GLU A 9 13.95 12.50 15.25
N LEU A 10 13.00 11.62 14.93
CA LEU A 10 12.39 10.70 15.88
C LEU A 10 13.43 9.70 16.40
N ILE A 11 14.22 9.10 15.50
CA ILE A 11 15.30 8.18 15.85
C ILE A 11 16.36 8.88 16.70
N ALA A 12 16.76 10.10 16.34
CA ALA A 12 17.72 10.90 17.11
C ALA A 12 17.24 11.14 18.55
N VAL A 13 15.97 11.49 18.74
CA VAL A 13 15.41 11.68 20.10
C VAL A 13 15.21 10.38 20.85
N GLY A 14 14.93 9.27 20.17
CA GLY A 14 14.98 7.94 20.78
C GLY A 14 16.38 7.58 21.30
N HIS A 15 17.44 7.87 20.53
CA HIS A 15 18.82 7.66 20.96
C HIS A 15 19.22 8.60 22.10
N GLU A 16 18.81 9.87 22.06
CA GLU A 16 19.05 10.83 23.14
C GLU A 16 18.37 10.38 24.44
N PHE A 17 17.11 9.92 24.35
CA PHE A 17 16.36 9.35 25.46
C PHE A 17 17.07 8.13 26.05
N ALA A 18 17.51 7.18 25.22
CA ALA A 18 18.24 6.00 25.68
C ALA A 18 19.57 6.35 26.35
N LYS A 19 20.29 7.36 25.84
CA LYS A 19 21.55 7.85 26.42
C LYS A 19 21.35 8.58 27.75
N ALA A 20 20.21 9.25 27.91
CA ALA A 20 19.81 9.93 29.13
C ALA A 20 19.14 8.98 30.16
N MET A 21 19.08 7.67 29.91
CA MET A 21 18.64 6.68 30.88
C MET A 21 19.82 6.15 31.71
N THR A 22 20.64 7.05 32.29
CA THR A 22 21.67 6.66 33.27
C THR A 22 21.09 6.63 34.68
N SER A 23 21.73 5.91 35.61
CA SER A 23 21.27 5.74 37.01
C SER A 23 21.01 7.05 37.75
N ASP A 24 21.64 8.14 37.32
CA ASP A 24 21.61 9.45 38.00
C ASP A 24 20.57 10.41 37.40
N THR A 25 19.81 9.97 36.40
CA THR A 25 18.85 10.85 35.73
C THR A 25 17.58 10.99 36.58
N PRO A 26 17.17 12.21 36.98
CA PRO A 26 15.97 12.42 37.77
C PRO A 26 14.72 11.86 37.06
N ILE A 27 13.87 11.15 37.80
CA ILE A 27 12.61 10.56 37.29
C ILE A 27 11.74 11.60 36.55
N ILE A 28 11.75 12.85 37.00
CA ILE A 28 10.99 13.93 36.35
C ILE A 28 11.49 14.27 34.95
N ASP A 29 12.80 14.18 34.70
CA ASP A 29 13.38 14.46 33.39
C ASP A 29 13.18 13.28 32.45
N ILE A 30 13.23 12.05 32.99
CA ILE A 30 12.81 10.83 32.29
C ILE A 30 11.36 10.98 31.80
N ALA A 31 10.44 11.39 32.67
CA ALA A 31 9.03 11.58 32.32
C ALA A 31 8.85 12.62 31.20
N LYS A 32 9.55 13.76 31.26
CA LYS A 32 9.50 14.78 30.21
C LYS A 32 10.02 14.28 28.87
N MET A 33 11.13 13.54 28.87
CA MET A 33 11.67 12.94 27.64
C MET A 33 10.74 11.89 27.07
N MET A 34 10.12 11.05 27.92
CA MET A 34 9.09 10.09 27.52
C MET A 34 7.87 10.77 26.91
N SER A 35 7.36 11.85 27.51
CA SER A 35 6.23 12.62 26.94
C SER A 35 6.57 13.17 25.56
N ARG A 36 7.77 13.75 25.38
CA ARG A 36 8.22 14.26 24.07
C ARG A 36 8.39 13.17 23.03
N LEU A 37 8.90 12.00 23.43
CA LEU A 37 9.04 10.86 22.53
C LEU A 37 7.67 10.31 22.11
N ALA A 38 6.73 10.18 23.06
CA ALA A 38 5.36 9.74 22.80
C ALA A 38 4.65 10.67 21.83
N GLU A 39 4.72 11.99 22.06
CA GLU A 39 4.13 12.99 21.16
C GLU A 39 4.70 12.90 19.74
N ARG A 40 6.01 12.68 19.60
CA ARG A 40 6.65 12.50 18.30
C ARG A 40 6.21 11.20 17.62
N LEU A 41 6.13 10.10 18.36
CA LEU A 41 5.64 8.82 17.85
C LEU A 41 4.21 8.92 17.35
N ASP A 42 3.35 9.63 18.08
CA ASP A 42 1.96 9.86 17.68
C ASP A 42 1.88 10.66 16.38
N CYS A 43 2.67 11.74 16.25
CA CYS A 43 2.74 12.53 15.03
C CYS A 43 3.22 11.70 13.83
N THR A 44 4.28 10.90 13.99
CA THR A 44 4.80 10.04 12.91
C THR A 44 3.81 8.94 12.55
N THR A 45 3.10 8.38 13.53
CA THR A 45 2.05 7.37 13.30
C THR A 45 0.88 7.97 12.53
N ALA A 46 0.47 9.20 12.85
CA ALA A 46 -0.58 9.90 12.12
C ALA A 46 -0.17 10.20 10.67
N ALA A 47 1.06 10.68 10.45
CA ALA A 47 1.60 10.93 9.12
C ALA A 47 1.71 9.62 8.31
N LEU A 48 2.15 8.53 8.94
CA LEU A 48 2.22 7.22 8.30
C LEU A 48 0.83 6.71 7.88
N ARG A 49 -0.18 6.85 8.75
CA ARG A 49 -1.56 6.49 8.40
C ARG A 49 -2.10 7.28 7.23
N GLU A 50 -1.80 8.58 7.17
CA GLU A 50 -2.25 9.44 6.06
C GLU A 50 -1.55 9.07 4.74
N THR A 51 -0.24 8.87 4.77
CA THR A 51 0.52 8.43 3.58
C THR A 51 0.08 7.05 3.07
N VAL A 52 -0.26 6.12 3.97
CA VAL A 52 -0.85 4.82 3.60
C VAL A 52 -2.19 5.03 2.88
N LYS A 53 -3.10 5.85 3.42
CA LYS A 53 -4.37 6.16 2.76
C LYS A 53 -4.18 6.76 1.36
N GLN A 54 -3.26 7.70 1.21
CA GLN A 54 -2.95 8.32 -0.07
C GLN A 54 -2.37 7.32 -1.07
N ARG A 55 -1.48 6.43 -0.62
CA ARG A 55 -0.95 5.34 -1.44
C ARG A 55 -2.06 4.40 -1.89
N ASP A 56 -2.98 4.04 -1.00
CA ASP A 56 -4.08 3.11 -1.31
C ASP A 56 -5.06 3.73 -2.31
N ALA A 57 -5.38 5.01 -2.14
CA ALA A 57 -6.18 5.76 -3.10
C ALA A 57 -5.50 5.84 -4.49
N LEU A 58 -4.19 6.09 -4.53
CA LEU A 58 -3.42 6.12 -5.77
C LEU A 58 -3.34 4.73 -6.43
N SER A 59 -3.22 3.68 -5.63
CA SER A 59 -3.26 2.30 -6.12
C SER A 59 -4.61 2.01 -6.78
N ALA A 60 -5.72 2.36 -6.11
CA ALA A 60 -7.07 2.17 -6.64
C ALA A 60 -7.29 2.91 -7.98
N ASP A 61 -6.86 4.18 -8.06
CA ASP A 61 -6.94 4.97 -9.29
C ASP A 61 -6.09 4.37 -10.43
N ASN A 62 -4.89 3.88 -10.13
CA ASN A 62 -4.04 3.21 -11.11
C ASN A 62 -4.67 1.89 -11.61
N VAL A 63 -5.32 1.11 -10.74
CA VAL A 63 -6.06 -0.09 -11.14
C VAL A 63 -7.21 0.27 -12.08
N ALA A 64 -8.03 1.25 -11.72
CA ALA A 64 -9.15 1.69 -12.56
C ALA A 64 -8.68 2.19 -13.93
N ARG A 65 -7.57 2.94 -13.97
CA ARG A 65 -6.95 3.37 -15.24
C ARG A 65 -6.44 2.18 -16.06
N ALA A 66 -5.79 1.21 -15.43
CA ALA A 66 -5.31 0.01 -16.11
C ALA A 66 -6.47 -0.79 -16.74
N GLU A 67 -7.61 -0.92 -16.05
CA GLU A 67 -8.81 -1.56 -16.60
C GLU A 67 -9.35 -0.83 -17.83
N ILE A 68 -9.49 0.50 -17.76
CA ILE A 68 -9.94 1.32 -18.90
C ILE A 68 -8.96 1.18 -20.08
N ILE A 69 -7.65 1.23 -19.82
CA ILE A 69 -6.63 1.05 -20.86
C ILE A 69 -6.75 -0.36 -21.48
N GLY A 70 -6.95 -1.40 -20.66
CA GLY A 70 -7.18 -2.77 -21.14
C GLY A 70 -8.41 -2.90 -22.04
N GLN A 71 -9.52 -2.26 -21.67
CA GLN A 71 -10.72 -2.22 -22.50
C GLN A 71 -10.49 -1.52 -23.84
N LEU A 72 -9.79 -0.38 -23.82
CA LEU A 72 -9.41 0.33 -25.05
C LEU A 72 -8.53 -0.55 -25.94
N VAL A 73 -7.47 -1.15 -25.38
CA VAL A 73 -6.58 -2.07 -26.10
C VAL A 73 -7.37 -3.17 -26.80
N TRP A 74 -8.34 -3.76 -26.11
CA TRP A 74 -9.21 -4.78 -26.68
C TRP A 74 -10.05 -4.23 -27.85
N GLN A 75 -10.69 -3.07 -27.71
CA GLN A 75 -11.51 -2.46 -28.76
C GLN A 75 -10.70 -2.12 -30.03
N TYR A 76 -9.52 -1.54 -29.86
CA TYR A 76 -8.62 -1.23 -30.98
C TYR A 76 -8.15 -2.50 -31.69
N SER A 77 -7.79 -3.54 -30.92
CA SER A 77 -7.36 -4.83 -31.46
C SER A 77 -8.51 -5.53 -32.21
N ALA A 78 -9.73 -5.52 -31.66
CA ALA A 78 -10.92 -6.06 -32.29
C ALA A 78 -11.29 -5.33 -33.61
N SER A 79 -10.91 -4.05 -33.72
CA SER A 79 -11.06 -3.24 -34.94
C SER A 79 -9.96 -3.49 -35.98
N GLY A 80 -9.07 -4.46 -35.74
CA GLY A 80 -7.98 -4.83 -36.66
C GLY A 80 -6.74 -3.93 -36.57
N ILE A 81 -6.69 -3.01 -35.61
CA ILE A 81 -5.53 -2.13 -35.41
C ILE A 81 -4.45 -2.90 -34.66
N LYS A 82 -3.23 -2.92 -35.21
CA LYS A 82 -2.09 -3.61 -34.61
C LYS A 82 -1.19 -2.63 -33.85
N PRO A 83 -0.63 -3.02 -32.69
CA PRO A 83 0.34 -2.22 -31.97
C PRO A 83 1.64 -2.17 -32.77
N VAL A 84 2.09 -0.96 -33.10
CA VAL A 84 3.34 -0.75 -33.84
C VAL A 84 4.07 0.44 -33.21
N GLN A 85 5.26 0.17 -32.67
CA GLN A 85 6.12 1.17 -32.08
C GLN A 85 6.50 2.24 -33.11
N LYS A 86 6.43 3.52 -32.75
CA LYS A 86 6.75 4.66 -33.63
C LYS A 86 5.98 4.65 -34.97
N SER A 87 4.76 4.11 -34.98
CA SER A 87 3.91 4.16 -36.17
C SER A 87 3.52 5.61 -36.50
N LEU A 88 3.43 5.92 -37.80
CA LEU A 88 2.81 7.15 -38.29
C LEU A 88 1.29 7.15 -38.05
N ASN A 89 0.69 5.96 -37.88
CA ASN A 89 -0.69 5.85 -37.46
C ASN A 89 -0.77 6.06 -35.93
N PRO A 90 -1.48 7.10 -35.47
CA PRO A 90 -1.55 7.44 -34.05
C PRO A 90 -2.21 6.33 -33.20
N ALA A 91 -3.20 5.62 -33.74
CA ALA A 91 -3.86 4.52 -33.02
C ALA A 91 -2.92 3.33 -32.83
N SER A 92 -2.11 2.98 -33.83
CA SER A 92 -1.13 1.90 -33.71
C SER A 92 0.02 2.23 -32.76
N ALA A 93 0.47 3.48 -32.73
CA ALA A 93 1.50 3.94 -31.81
C ALA A 93 0.97 3.95 -30.36
N LEU A 94 -0.21 4.53 -30.14
CA LEU A 94 -0.83 4.58 -28.82
C LEU A 94 -1.15 3.17 -28.28
N LEU A 95 -1.58 2.25 -29.14
CA LEU A 95 -1.84 0.86 -28.76
C LEU A 95 -0.55 0.14 -28.31
N PHE A 96 0.60 0.46 -28.91
CA PHE A 96 1.89 -0.08 -28.47
C PHE A 96 2.25 0.44 -27.07
N ASP A 97 2.15 1.76 -26.84
CA ASP A 97 2.47 2.38 -25.54
C ASP A 97 1.53 1.88 -24.43
N ALA A 98 0.24 1.75 -24.72
CA ALA A 98 -0.77 1.21 -23.80
C ALA A 98 -0.45 -0.23 -23.38
N MET A 99 -0.04 -1.07 -24.34
CA MET A 99 0.39 -2.45 -24.07
C MET A 99 1.65 -2.49 -23.21
N GLU A 100 2.61 -1.59 -23.42
CA GLU A 100 3.80 -1.50 -22.57
C GLU A 100 3.44 -1.13 -21.13
N VAL A 101 2.53 -0.17 -20.91
CA VAL A 101 2.05 0.23 -19.57
C VAL A 101 1.36 -0.94 -18.85
N LEU A 102 0.50 -1.69 -19.55
CA LEU A 102 -0.17 -2.86 -18.99
C LEU A 102 0.80 -4.01 -18.66
N ARG A 103 1.92 -4.10 -19.36
CA ARG A 103 2.94 -5.14 -19.13
C ARG A 103 3.86 -4.84 -17.93
N GLN A 104 3.79 -3.64 -17.36
CA GLN A 104 4.67 -3.26 -16.25
C GLN A 104 4.32 -4.08 -14.99
N PRO A 105 5.31 -4.73 -14.35
CA PRO A 105 5.08 -5.51 -13.12
C PRO A 105 4.47 -4.67 -12.00
N ALA A 106 4.75 -3.36 -11.99
CA ALA A 106 4.17 -2.42 -11.03
C ALA A 106 2.63 -2.36 -11.11
N THR A 107 2.05 -2.49 -12.30
CA THR A 107 0.60 -2.48 -12.51
C THR A 107 -0.02 -3.76 -11.96
N ALA A 108 0.57 -4.93 -12.25
CA ALA A 108 0.09 -6.22 -11.73
C ALA A 108 0.26 -6.34 -10.21
N ALA A 109 1.40 -5.91 -9.68
CA ALA A 109 1.66 -5.89 -8.24
C ALA A 109 0.72 -4.92 -7.50
N ALA A 110 0.40 -3.76 -8.09
CA ALA A 110 -0.56 -2.82 -7.51
C ALA A 110 -1.98 -3.39 -7.46
N VAL A 111 -2.45 -4.05 -8.53
CA VAL A 111 -3.75 -4.74 -8.56
C VAL A 111 -3.80 -5.82 -7.47
N ASN A 112 -2.75 -6.63 -7.35
CA ASN A 112 -2.69 -7.70 -6.36
C ASN A 112 -2.62 -7.19 -4.92
N GLU A 113 -1.85 -6.13 -4.68
CA GLU A 113 -1.80 -5.45 -3.39
C GLU A 113 -3.16 -4.87 -3.01
N LEU A 114 -3.88 -4.23 -3.96
CA LEU A 114 -5.23 -3.73 -3.71
C LEU A 114 -6.22 -4.84 -3.35
N LYS A 115 -6.17 -5.98 -4.07
CA LYS A 115 -6.97 -7.17 -3.74
C LYS A 115 -6.64 -7.69 -2.34
N ALA A 116 -5.35 -7.76 -1.99
CA ALA A 116 -4.91 -8.20 -0.67
C ALA A 116 -5.41 -7.27 0.44
N GLN A 117 -5.33 -5.95 0.23
CA GLN A 117 -5.87 -4.95 1.17
C GLN A 117 -7.39 -5.07 1.32
N GLY A 118 -8.13 -5.31 0.22
CA GLY A 118 -9.57 -5.52 0.26
C GLY A 118 -9.95 -6.75 1.11
N VAL A 119 -9.18 -7.84 1.00
CA VAL A 119 -9.35 -9.04 1.84
C VAL A 119 -9.09 -8.71 3.32
N GLU A 120 -8.04 -7.96 3.63
CA GLU A 120 -7.71 -7.55 5.00
C GLU A 120 -8.75 -6.60 5.61
N LEU A 121 -9.31 -5.70 4.80
CA LEU A 121 -10.41 -4.83 5.20
C LEU A 121 -11.66 -5.66 5.52
N ALA A 122 -12.02 -6.62 4.66
CA ALA A 122 -13.15 -7.52 4.89
C ALA A 122 -12.98 -8.36 6.17
N ILE A 123 -11.76 -8.85 6.45
CA ILE A 123 -11.44 -9.52 7.73
C ILE A 123 -11.71 -8.58 8.91
N THR A 124 -11.25 -7.33 8.81
CA THR A 124 -11.37 -6.35 9.90
C THR A 124 -12.83 -5.96 10.14
N GLU A 125 -13.62 -5.74 9.09
CA GLU A 125 -15.00 -5.26 9.21
C GLU A 125 -15.98 -6.39 9.56
N HIS A 126 -15.78 -7.59 9.02
CA HIS A 126 -16.77 -8.67 9.11
C HIS A 126 -16.34 -9.87 9.98
N LEU A 127 -15.06 -9.99 10.35
CA LEU A 127 -14.53 -11.10 11.14
C LEU A 127 -13.79 -10.62 12.40
N SER A 128 -14.17 -9.46 12.93
CA SER A 128 -13.56 -8.86 14.13
C SER A 128 -13.86 -9.61 15.42
N VAL A 129 -14.91 -10.43 15.46
CA VAL A 129 -15.36 -11.13 16.68
C VAL A 129 -15.20 -12.65 16.52
N ASP A 130 -14.18 -13.22 17.17
CA ASP A 130 -13.95 -14.68 17.26
C ASP A 130 -14.95 -15.33 18.24
N THR A 131 -16.23 -15.35 17.86
CA THR A 131 -17.31 -15.96 18.66
C THR A 131 -17.51 -17.45 18.36
N ILE A 132 -17.00 -17.95 17.24
CA ILE A 132 -17.18 -19.34 16.78
C ILE A 132 -15.86 -19.82 16.16
N ALA A 133 -15.48 -21.08 16.41
CA ALA A 133 -14.24 -21.67 15.88
C ALA A 133 -14.09 -21.54 14.34
N SER A 134 -15.20 -21.46 13.61
CA SER A 134 -15.22 -21.24 12.15
C SER A 134 -14.73 -19.84 11.75
N THR A 135 -14.96 -18.80 12.57
CA THR A 135 -14.54 -17.42 12.27
C THR A 135 -13.01 -17.29 12.26
N GLY A 136 -12.35 -17.91 13.24
CA GLY A 136 -10.88 -17.95 13.30
C GLY A 136 -10.25 -18.73 12.14
N ALA A 137 -10.86 -19.84 11.74
CA ALA A 137 -10.41 -20.62 10.58
C ALA A 137 -10.54 -19.82 9.27
N ILE A 138 -11.67 -19.13 9.06
CA ILE A 138 -11.89 -18.27 7.87
C ILE A 138 -10.88 -17.12 7.85
N LYS A 139 -10.64 -16.47 9.00
CA LYS A 139 -9.65 -15.41 9.14
C LYS A 139 -8.24 -15.87 8.76
N TYR A 140 -7.84 -17.06 9.21
CA TYR A 140 -6.54 -17.65 8.86
C TYR A 140 -6.40 -17.89 7.35
N VAL A 141 -7.43 -18.49 6.72
CA VAL A 141 -7.43 -18.75 5.26
C VAL A 141 -7.37 -17.45 4.46
N LEU A 142 -8.19 -16.45 4.82
CA LEU A 142 -8.21 -15.16 4.12
C LEU A 142 -6.91 -14.38 4.28
N THR A 143 -6.27 -14.45 5.45
CA THR A 143 -4.94 -13.85 5.67
C THR A 143 -3.89 -14.51 4.76
N GLY A 144 -3.91 -15.84 4.65
CA GLY A 144 -3.05 -16.57 3.72
C GLY A 144 -3.30 -16.20 2.26
N PHE A 145 -4.56 -16.04 1.87
CA PHE A 145 -4.92 -15.61 0.51
C PHE A 145 -4.42 -14.19 0.18
N ALA A 146 -4.54 -13.25 1.12
CA ALA A 146 -3.97 -11.90 0.96
C ALA A 146 -2.44 -11.93 0.76
N GLN A 147 -1.73 -12.81 1.47
CA GLN A 147 -0.28 -12.99 1.29
C GLN A 147 0.07 -13.58 -0.07
N GLN A 148 -0.68 -14.58 -0.54
CA GLN A 148 -0.48 -15.17 -1.87
C GLN A 148 -0.73 -14.16 -2.99
N LEU A 149 -1.74 -13.29 -2.85
CA LEU A 149 -1.99 -12.20 -3.79
C LEU A 149 -0.75 -11.29 -3.88
N ARG A 150 -0.18 -10.85 -2.76
CA ARG A 150 1.04 -10.03 -2.74
C ARG A 150 2.25 -10.72 -3.35
N ALA A 151 2.37 -12.03 -3.16
CA ALA A 151 3.43 -12.85 -3.78
C ALA A 151 3.23 -13.07 -5.29
N GLY A 152 2.04 -12.76 -5.83
CA GLY A 152 1.70 -13.02 -7.22
C GLY A 152 1.45 -14.49 -7.54
N GLU A 153 1.21 -15.32 -6.51
CA GLU A 153 1.06 -16.78 -6.64
C GLU A 153 -0.38 -17.21 -6.98
N VAL A 154 -1.34 -16.28 -6.94
CA VAL A 154 -2.74 -16.56 -7.28
C VAL A 154 -2.93 -16.42 -8.79
N ASN A 155 -2.74 -17.51 -9.53
CA ASN A 155 -3.21 -17.61 -10.92
C ASN A 155 -4.74 -17.75 -10.91
N HIS A 156 -5.43 -16.83 -11.58
CA HIS A 156 -6.77 -17.11 -12.08
C HIS A 156 -6.60 -17.74 -13.45
N ASP A 157 -6.75 -19.07 -13.51
CA ASP A 157 -6.97 -19.79 -14.77
C ASP A 157 -8.27 -19.32 -15.44
#